data_AF-A0A3D0P701-F1
#
_entry.id   AF-A0A3D0P701-F1
#
_cell.length_a   1.000
_cell.length_b   1.000
_cell.length_c   1.000
_cell.angle_alpha   90.00
_cell.angle_beta   90.00
_cell.angle_gamma   90.00
#
_symmetry.space_group_name_H-M   'P 1'
#
loop_
_entity.id
_entity.type
_entity.pdbx_description
1 polymer ?
#
loop_
_entity_poly.entity_id
_entity_poly.type
_entity_poly.pdbx_seq_one_letter_code
_entity_poly.pdbx_strand_id
1 'polypeptide(L)'
;LAPYGLPPGTYPWDERSIAVADGTCRLEDGTLAGTTLTLLDGVVRLASWTGAVGAAIRSATVLPRQVLGDQRLLTQQLLGVKFQHTLRWHQSPGAPLAWQRNG
;
A
#
# COMPACT_ATOMS: atom_id res chain seq x y z
N LEU A 1 -1.83 0.76 -19.09
CA LEU A 1 -1.41 0.23 -17.77
C LEU A 1 -0.81 1.38 -16.97
N ALA A 2 -1.09 1.50 -15.66
CA ALA A 2 -0.49 2.56 -14.84
C ALA A 2 1.00 2.25 -14.56
N PRO A 3 1.89 3.25 -14.52
CA PRO A 3 3.35 3.04 -14.44
C PRO A 3 3.86 2.70 -13.02
N TYR A 4 3.04 2.09 -12.19
CA TYR A 4 3.42 1.70 -10.84
C TYR A 4 4.51 0.61 -10.87
N GLY A 5 5.63 0.86 -10.19
CA GLY A 5 6.80 -0.03 -10.17
C GLY A 5 7.77 0.17 -11.34
N LEU A 6 7.50 1.13 -12.24
CA LEU A 6 8.44 1.52 -13.29
C LEU A 6 9.40 2.62 -12.78
N PRO A 7 10.60 2.74 -13.38
CA PRO A 7 11.50 3.87 -13.12
C PRO A 7 10.86 5.23 -13.44
N PRO A 8 11.47 6.35 -13.01
CA PRO A 8 11.07 7.67 -13.48
C PRO A 8 11.10 7.77 -15.00
N GLY A 9 10.08 8.40 -15.59
CA GLY A 9 9.91 8.50 -17.04
C GLY A 9 8.50 8.91 -17.47
N THR A 10 8.30 9.02 -18.78
CA THR A 10 6.99 9.33 -19.37
C THR A 10 6.39 8.07 -19.98
N TYR A 11 5.14 7.77 -19.62
CA TYR A 11 4.46 6.55 -20.03
C TYR A 11 3.09 6.84 -20.65
N PRO A 12 2.66 6.05 -21.67
CA PRO A 12 1.34 6.17 -22.24
C PRO A 12 0.26 5.73 -21.23
N TRP A 13 -0.78 6.55 -21.10
CA TRP A 13 -1.92 6.31 -20.23
C TRP A 13 -3.21 6.73 -20.92
N ASP A 14 -3.85 5.77 -21.58
CA ASP A 14 -4.93 6.01 -22.54
C ASP A 14 -4.41 6.92 -23.68
N GLU A 15 -5.20 7.89 -24.15
CA GLU A 15 -4.78 8.90 -25.13
C GLU A 15 -3.84 9.99 -24.57
N ARG A 16 -3.41 9.87 -23.30
CA ARG A 16 -2.58 10.86 -22.60
C ARG A 16 -1.21 10.29 -22.23
N SER A 17 -0.31 11.17 -21.85
CA SER A 17 0.97 10.82 -21.22
C SER A 17 0.95 11.12 -19.72
N ILE A 18 1.52 10.20 -18.92
CA ILE A 18 1.83 10.44 -17.51
C ILE A 18 3.34 10.56 -17.34
N ALA A 19 3.79 11.64 -16.70
CA ALA A 19 5.13 11.77 -16.16
C ALA A 19 5.21 11.16 -14.75
N VAL A 20 6.18 10.27 -14.55
CA VAL A 20 6.50 9.65 -13.26
C VAL A 20 7.80 10.24 -12.75
N ALA A 21 7.71 10.95 -11.63
CA ALA A 21 8.86 11.55 -10.97
C ALA A 21 8.56 11.77 -9.48
N ASP A 22 9.59 11.68 -8.65
CA ASP A 22 9.57 12.11 -7.25
C ASP A 22 8.39 11.59 -6.41
N GLY A 23 8.03 10.32 -6.58
CA GLY A 23 6.95 9.71 -5.79
C GLY A 23 5.53 9.90 -6.36
N THR A 24 5.39 10.61 -7.49
CA THR A 24 4.09 11.01 -8.03
C THR A 24 3.96 10.75 -9.53
N CYS A 25 2.72 10.69 -9.98
CA CYS A 25 2.36 10.58 -11.40
C CYS A 25 1.58 11.84 -11.78
N ARG A 26 1.95 12.53 -12.86
CA ARG A 26 1.27 13.76 -13.30
C ARG A 26 1.00 13.77 -14.80
N LEU A 27 -0.09 14.40 -15.21
CA LEU A 27 -0.35 14.74 -16.61
C LEU A 27 0.52 15.92 -17.05
N GLU A 28 0.52 16.20 -18.36
CA GLU A 28 1.24 17.33 -18.95
C GLU A 28 0.84 18.69 -18.36
N ASP A 29 -0.44 18.87 -18.01
CA ASP A 29 -0.95 20.07 -17.35
C ASP A 29 -0.60 20.16 -15.84
N GLY A 30 0.15 19.18 -15.31
CA GLY A 30 0.55 19.10 -13.91
C GLY A 30 -0.45 18.41 -12.98
N THR A 31 -1.63 18.02 -13.47
CA THR A 31 -2.66 17.32 -12.68
C THR A 31 -2.13 16.03 -12.10
N LEU A 32 -2.38 15.78 -10.81
CA LEU A 32 -1.99 14.52 -10.16
C LEU A 32 -2.82 13.35 -10.73
N ALA A 33 -2.13 12.36 -11.29
CA ALA A 33 -2.69 11.19 -11.97
C ALA A 33 -2.23 9.87 -11.34
N GLY A 34 -2.05 9.87 -10.02
CA GLY A 34 -1.68 8.68 -9.24
C GLY A 34 -0.43 8.87 -8.40
N THR A 35 0.12 7.77 -7.92
CA THR A 35 1.28 7.73 -7.04
C THR A 35 2.18 6.56 -7.38
N THR A 36 3.47 6.69 -7.09
CA THR A 36 4.40 5.56 -7.08
C THR A 36 4.60 4.98 -5.67
N LEU A 37 3.87 5.51 -4.67
CA LEU A 37 3.93 5.02 -3.29
C LEU A 37 3.34 3.61 -3.22
N THR A 38 4.11 2.68 -2.65
CA THR A 38 3.62 1.31 -2.47
C THR A 38 2.58 1.23 -1.36
N LEU A 39 1.69 0.24 -1.44
CA LEU A 39 0.64 0.03 -0.43
C LEU A 39 1.22 -0.06 0.98
N LEU A 40 2.33 -0.80 1.16
CA LEU A 40 2.93 -1.03 2.46
C LEU A 40 3.70 0.20 2.97
N ASP A 41 4.33 0.98 2.09
CA ASP A 41 4.89 2.28 2.47
C ASP A 41 3.80 3.27 2.89
N GLY A 42 2.63 3.21 2.25
CA GLY A 42 1.44 3.94 2.67
C GLY A 42 1.03 3.62 4.11
N VAL A 43 1.07 2.33 4.49
CA VAL A 43 0.79 1.90 5.87
C VAL A 43 1.81 2.46 6.85
N VAL A 44 3.11 2.42 6.52
CA VAL A 44 4.17 2.95 7.38
C VAL A 44 4.00 4.46 7.60
N ARG A 45 3.75 5.21 6.53
CA ARG A 45 3.50 6.66 6.61
C ARG A 45 2.26 6.98 7.43
N LEU A 46 1.14 6.29 7.18
CA LEU A 46 -0.11 6.51 7.91
C LEU A 46 0.04 6.21 9.42
N ALA A 47 0.76 5.14 9.77
CA ALA A 47 1.07 4.81 11.15
C ALA A 47 1.93 5.90 11.81
N SER A 48 2.93 6.41 11.10
CA SER A 48 3.80 7.49 11.59
C SER A 48 3.05 8.81 11.80
N TRP A 49 2.12 9.16 10.92
CA TRP A 49 1.35 10.41 11.03
C TRP A 49 0.32 10.37 12.15
N THR A 50 -0.30 9.21 12.37
CA THR A 50 -1.45 9.08 13.28
C THR A 50 -1.09 8.50 14.64
N GLY A 51 0.04 7.81 14.76
CA GLY A 51 0.36 6.95 15.90
C GLY A 51 -0.52 5.69 16.00
N ALA A 52 -1.52 5.53 15.14
CA ALA A 52 -2.51 4.46 15.20
C ALA A 52 -2.09 3.25 14.34
N VAL A 53 -1.02 2.57 14.77
CA VAL A 53 -0.39 1.45 14.04
C VAL A 53 -1.38 0.36 13.62
N GLY A 54 -2.23 -0.09 14.54
CA GLY A 54 -3.23 -1.12 14.26
C GLY A 54 -4.26 -0.69 13.21
N ALA A 55 -4.68 0.58 13.25
CA ALA A 55 -5.63 1.13 12.27
C ALA A 55 -4.98 1.24 10.88
N ALA A 56 -3.71 1.66 10.81
CA ALA A 56 -2.95 1.73 9.57
C ALA A 56 -2.76 0.34 8.92
N ILE A 57 -2.42 -0.69 9.70
CA ILE A 57 -2.32 -2.06 9.16
C ILE A 57 -3.68 -2.54 8.66
N ARG A 58 -4.75 -2.29 9.41
CA ARG A 58 -6.12 -2.71 9.04
C ARG A 58 -6.61 -2.05 7.76
N SER A 59 -6.25 -0.80 7.49
CA SER A 59 -6.68 -0.07 6.29
C SER A 59 -6.16 -0.68 4.98
N ALA A 60 -5.00 -1.34 5.01
CA ALA A 60 -4.43 -2.04 3.86
C ALA A 60 -4.73 -3.54 3.82
N THR A 61 -5.37 -4.10 4.86
CA THR A 61 -5.56 -5.57 4.99
C THR A 61 -7.02 -5.96 5.17
N VAL A 62 -7.57 -5.82 6.37
CA VAL A 62 -8.90 -6.34 6.73
C VAL A 62 -10.01 -5.45 6.20
N LEU A 63 -9.86 -4.12 6.30
CA LEU A 63 -10.91 -3.17 5.92
C LEU A 63 -11.30 -3.26 4.44
N PRO A 64 -10.37 -3.35 3.46
CA PRO A 64 -10.76 -3.50 2.06
C PRO A 64 -11.63 -4.73 1.79
N ARG A 65 -11.37 -5.86 2.46
CA ARG A 65 -12.18 -7.08 2.31
C ARG A 65 -13.59 -6.87 2.85
N GLN A 66 -13.72 -6.21 3.99
CA GLN A 66 -15.02 -5.90 4.59
C GLN A 66 -15.85 -4.98 3.69
N VAL A 67 -15.22 -3.95 3.10
CA VAL A 67 -15.88 -3.06 2.13
C VAL A 67 -16.36 -3.84 0.90
N LEU A 68 -15.62 -4.88 0.50
CA LEU A 68 -15.99 -5.78 -0.60
C LEU A 68 -16.96 -6.90 -0.18
N GLY A 69 -17.50 -6.86 1.04
CA GLY A 69 -18.54 -7.79 1.51
C GLY A 69 -18.04 -9.02 2.27
N ASP A 70 -16.75 -9.15 2.56
CA ASP A 70 -16.24 -10.25 3.40
C ASP A 70 -16.59 -10.03 4.88
N GLN A 71 -17.50 -10.86 5.40
CA GLN A 71 -17.98 -10.80 6.78
C GLN A 71 -17.25 -11.78 7.72
N ARG A 72 -16.26 -12.53 7.23
CA ARG A 72 -15.52 -13.49 8.07
C ARG A 72 -14.70 -12.77 9.13
N LEU A 73 -14.61 -13.39 10.31
CA LEU A 73 -13.71 -12.95 11.38
C LEU A 73 -12.25 -13.02 10.92
N LEU A 74 -11.38 -12.18 11.48
CA LEU A 74 -9.95 -12.16 11.15
C LEU A 74 -9.30 -13.55 11.26
N THR A 75 -9.63 -14.31 12.32
CA THR A 75 -9.14 -15.67 12.51
C THR A 75 -9.53 -16.58 11.34
N GLN A 76 -10.78 -16.51 10.89
CA GLN A 76 -11.28 -17.26 9.74
C GLN A 76 -10.61 -16.84 8.41
N GLN A 77 -10.20 -15.57 8.29
CA GLN A 77 -9.45 -15.10 7.12
C GLN A 77 -8.01 -15.63 7.07
N LEU A 78 -7.44 -16.03 8.21
CA LEU A 78 -6.06 -16.53 8.32
C LEU A 78 -5.97 -18.06 8.33
N LEU A 79 -7.04 -18.76 8.74
CA LEU A 79 -7.08 -20.22 8.74
C LEU A 79 -6.82 -20.79 7.33
N GLY A 80 -5.85 -21.71 7.23
CA GLY A 80 -5.47 -22.35 5.96
C GLY A 80 -4.57 -21.50 5.04
N VAL A 81 -4.26 -20.24 5.40
CA VAL A 81 -3.31 -19.43 4.65
C VAL A 81 -1.89 -19.92 4.92
N LYS A 82 -1.13 -20.23 3.86
CA LYS A 82 0.28 -20.58 3.99
C LYS A 82 1.04 -19.44 4.68
N PHE A 83 1.85 -19.77 5.68
CA PHE A 83 2.60 -18.79 6.45
C PHE A 83 3.42 -17.84 5.56
N GLN A 84 4.10 -18.37 4.53
CA GLN A 84 4.87 -17.61 3.54
C GLN A 84 4.04 -16.57 2.73
N HIS A 85 2.71 -16.69 2.70
CA HIS A 85 1.82 -15.73 2.05
C HIS A 85 1.37 -14.60 3.00
N THR A 86 1.85 -14.59 4.23
CA THR A 86 1.54 -13.57 5.23
C THR A 86 2.72 -12.61 5.42
N LEU A 87 2.40 -11.43 5.96
CA LEU A 87 3.39 -10.40 6.32
C LEU A 87 3.56 -10.39 7.84
N ARG A 88 4.79 -10.14 8.28
CA ARG A 88 5.09 -9.86 9.68
C ARG A 88 5.34 -8.37 9.84
N TRP A 89 4.51 -7.72 10.64
CA TRP A 89 4.69 -6.33 11.06
C TRP A 89 5.44 -6.28 12.38
N HIS A 90 6.31 -5.29 12.55
CA HIS A 90 7.01 -5.06 13.81
C HIS A 90 7.31 -3.57 14.00
N GLN A 91 7.36 -3.13 15.25
CA GLN A 91 7.77 -1.79 15.61
C GLN A 91 8.51 -1.82 16.94
N SER A 92 9.77 -1.40 16.94
CA SER A 92 10.54 -1.18 18.17
C SER A 92 10.13 0.16 18.79
N PRO A 93 10.26 0.33 20.11
CA PRO A 93 9.99 1.62 20.76
C PRO A 93 10.77 2.75 20.08
N GLY A 94 10.07 3.82 19.68
CA GLY A 94 10.67 4.98 19.01
C GLY A 94 11.04 4.79 17.53
N ALA A 95 10.88 3.58 16.97
CA ALA A 95 11.16 3.31 15.55
C ALA A 95 9.90 3.42 14.68
N PRO A 96 10.03 3.69 13.37
CA PRO A 96 8.93 3.54 12.42
C PRO A 96 8.41 2.10 12.38
N LEU A 97 7.15 1.95 11.98
CA LEU A 97 6.59 0.64 11.64
C LEU A 97 7.40 0.02 10.49
N ALA A 98 7.69 -1.27 10.59
CA ALA A 98 8.36 -2.03 9.55
C ALA A 98 7.65 -3.36 9.29
N TRP A 99 7.96 -3.97 8.15
CA TRP A 99 7.36 -5.23 7.71
C TRP A 99 8.36 -6.10 6.97
N GLN A 100 8.11 -7.40 6.99
CA GLN A 100 8.82 -8.37 6.18
C GLN A 100 7.87 -9.47 5.69
N ARG A 101 8.22 -10.14 4.59
CA ARG A 101 7.57 -11.39 4.21
C ARG A 101 7.99 -12.49 5.16
N ASN A 102 7.06 -13.37 5.49
CA ASN A 102 7.40 -14.62 6.15
C ASN A 102 8.04 -15.56 5.11
N GLY A 103 9.19 -16.12 5.47
CA GLY A 103 9.93 -17.10 4.65
C GLY A 103 9.34 -18.49 4.73
#